data_AF-A0A815VB17-F1
#
_entry.id   AF-A0A815VB17-F1
#
_cell.length_a   1.000
_cell.length_b   1.000
_cell.length_c   1.000
_cell.angle_alpha   90.00
_cell.angle_beta   90.00
_cell.angle_gamma   90.00
#
_symmetry.space_group_name_H-M   'P 1'
#
loop_
_entity.id
_entity.type
_entity.pdbx_description
1 polymer ?
#
loop_
_entity_poly.entity_id
_entity_poly.type
_entity_poly.pdbx_seq_one_letter_code
_entity_poly.pdbx_strand_id
1 'polypeptide(L)'
;MFVEHQQLRTPPPLASMHTIPTIFENDGYIDGDYPSDKMAITQSGQAGGYNKKRRQHSNNPCKQILRFIRRLWATQQTEKIDREEHLDVYARTTIRELTIYMVFLAILSIVVFGMVSSNMYTLTQSLKGVFIDSHMTDQSNNQSGPSFPELTRMEDFWQYMTDIAAPGFFTENWYNNDNVSDYGYILHENRLIGAIQMRQKKVRNNSCIVADDFKQEIKFCFNSYAPAFEESNSFGPCENLEGENCTYESFKYTPSTSLFGFKTTGKVGVYDQGGFTHTFGSSQEEFKNDIEKLKNNLWITLGTRAIILDFTVYNANLNLFCQVQLMFEFPAVGGIVTSSKFRAVKLIRYVNVFDYFVLSCEVLLLLFVVYYTIEEILEIVSVKYAYFKSVMNCMDLIVIILSYVCMSFNIYRQVQVNSLLDQLLVKQTRQFSDFTFLCYWQYQFNNLISTTIFLAWIKIFKYISFNKTMTQLSETLTKCAKDISGFALMFFIIFFAFA
;
A
#
# COMPACT_ATOMS: atom_id res chain seq x y z
N MET A 1 -45.23 54.22 -21.71
CA MET A 1 -45.21 54.09 -23.19
C MET A 1 -44.89 52.63 -23.48
N PHE A 2 -45.91 51.85 -23.90
CA PHE A 2 -45.93 50.44 -24.37
C PHE A 2 -45.27 49.38 -23.46
N VAL A 3 -45.96 48.47 -22.75
CA VAL A 3 -46.95 47.41 -23.13
C VAL A 3 -46.46 46.50 -24.26
N GLU A 4 -46.03 45.29 -23.92
CA GLU A 4 -46.60 44.05 -24.52
C GLU A 4 -46.25 42.79 -23.71
N HIS A 5 -47.31 42.04 -23.38
CA HIS A 5 -47.33 40.64 -23.01
C HIS A 5 -47.13 39.77 -24.25
N GLN A 6 -46.52 38.58 -24.12
CA GLN A 6 -46.93 37.44 -24.94
C GLN A 6 -46.73 36.09 -24.24
N GLN A 7 -47.77 35.27 -24.38
CA GLN A 7 -48.03 33.98 -23.78
C GLN A 7 -47.41 32.80 -24.56
N LEU A 8 -47.17 31.70 -23.83
CA LEU A 8 -47.36 30.28 -24.15
C LEU A 8 -47.01 29.76 -25.56
N ARG A 9 -46.03 28.84 -25.59
CA ARG A 9 -46.08 27.60 -26.40
C ARG A 9 -45.08 26.56 -25.89
N THR A 10 -45.60 25.40 -25.50
CA THR A 10 -44.86 24.14 -25.26
C THR A 10 -44.43 23.49 -26.57
N PRO A 11 -43.23 22.87 -26.62
CA PRO A 11 -42.90 21.81 -27.59
C PRO A 11 -42.73 20.42 -26.92
N PRO A 12 -42.64 19.32 -27.71
CA PRO A 12 -43.31 18.03 -27.48
C PRO A 12 -42.50 17.01 -26.65
N PRO A 13 -43.12 15.86 -26.25
CA PRO A 13 -42.41 14.83 -25.50
C PRO A 13 -41.38 14.10 -26.36
N LEU A 14 -40.19 13.91 -25.78
CA LEU A 14 -39.10 13.12 -26.34
C LEU A 14 -39.42 11.62 -26.29
N ALA A 15 -39.04 10.95 -27.37
CA ALA A 15 -39.30 9.57 -27.71
C ALA A 15 -38.78 8.55 -26.69
N SER A 16 -39.56 7.49 -26.55
CA SER A 16 -39.22 6.24 -25.86
C SER A 16 -37.92 5.65 -26.38
N MET A 17 -36.90 5.61 -25.52
CA MET A 17 -35.68 4.85 -25.74
C MET A 17 -35.97 3.37 -25.45
N HIS A 18 -35.61 2.52 -26.41
CA HIS A 18 -35.75 1.06 -26.39
C HIS A 18 -35.30 0.42 -25.07
N THR A 19 -36.21 -0.30 -24.44
CA THR A 19 -35.93 -1.31 -23.40
C THR A 19 -35.15 -2.48 -23.99
N ILE A 20 -33.98 -2.75 -23.43
CA ILE A 20 -33.22 -3.99 -23.59
C ILE A 20 -34.02 -5.10 -22.88
N PRO A 21 -34.28 -6.27 -23.52
CA PRO A 21 -35.11 -7.30 -22.90
C PRO A 21 -34.37 -7.98 -21.74
N THR A 22 -34.97 -7.87 -20.55
CA THR A 22 -34.62 -8.62 -19.34
C THR A 22 -35.04 -10.09 -19.49
N ILE A 23 -34.15 -11.02 -19.15
CA ILE A 23 -34.30 -12.49 -19.34
C ILE A 23 -35.24 -13.14 -18.30
N PHE A 24 -35.88 -12.36 -17.43
CA PHE A 24 -36.73 -12.88 -16.37
C PHE A 24 -38.04 -12.11 -16.28
N GLU A 25 -39.08 -12.62 -16.94
CA GLU A 25 -40.46 -12.34 -16.54
C GLU A 25 -41.36 -13.57 -16.80
N ASN A 26 -42.32 -13.74 -15.90
CA ASN A 26 -43.05 -14.93 -15.50
C ASN A 26 -44.00 -15.54 -16.54
N ASP A 27 -44.27 -16.85 -16.40
CA ASP A 27 -45.54 -17.46 -16.78
C ASP A 27 -46.24 -18.05 -15.53
N GLY A 28 -47.47 -17.61 -15.28
CA GLY A 28 -48.55 -18.47 -14.78
C GLY A 28 -48.84 -18.49 -13.27
N TYR A 29 -49.68 -17.55 -12.84
CA TYR A 29 -50.51 -17.62 -11.63
C TYR A 29 -51.68 -18.60 -11.87
N ILE A 30 -51.93 -19.58 -10.99
CA ILE A 30 -53.23 -20.28 -10.89
C ILE A 30 -53.51 -20.56 -9.40
N ASP A 31 -54.66 -20.04 -8.94
CA ASP A 31 -55.27 -20.24 -7.61
C ASP A 31 -55.55 -21.72 -7.32
N GLY A 32 -55.32 -22.14 -6.07
CA GLY A 32 -55.68 -23.46 -5.55
C GLY A 32 -56.77 -23.37 -4.48
N ASP A 33 -57.98 -23.75 -4.87
CA ASP A 33 -59.13 -24.01 -3.98
C ASP A 33 -58.91 -25.27 -3.10
N TYR A 34 -59.49 -25.25 -1.90
CA TYR A 34 -59.51 -26.33 -0.90
C TYR A 34 -60.21 -27.61 -1.40
N PRO A 35 -59.82 -28.83 -0.95
CA PRO A 35 -60.57 -30.04 -1.24
C PRO A 35 -61.62 -30.35 -0.17
N SER A 36 -62.80 -30.79 -0.61
CA SER A 36 -63.79 -31.52 0.20
C SER A 36 -64.02 -32.91 -0.41
N ASP A 37 -64.14 -33.89 0.48
CA ASP A 37 -64.36 -35.32 0.23
C ASP A 37 -65.56 -35.65 -0.68
N LYS A 38 -65.42 -36.70 -1.51
CA LYS A 38 -66.18 -37.98 -1.43
C LYS A 38 -66.18 -38.81 -2.74
N MET A 39 -65.87 -40.11 -2.55
CA MET A 39 -66.48 -41.33 -3.11
C MET A 39 -66.58 -41.60 -4.63
N ALA A 40 -65.84 -42.64 -5.02
CA ALA A 40 -66.13 -43.77 -5.93
C ALA A 40 -67.40 -43.80 -6.81
N ILE A 41 -67.25 -44.21 -8.09
CA ILE A 41 -67.66 -45.52 -8.64
C ILE A 41 -67.28 -45.64 -10.15
N THR A 42 -66.93 -46.87 -10.49
CA THR A 42 -66.61 -47.60 -11.73
C THR A 42 -67.35 -47.25 -13.04
N GLN A 43 -66.64 -47.35 -14.19
CA GLN A 43 -66.78 -48.40 -15.25
C GLN A 43 -66.69 -47.92 -16.73
N SER A 44 -65.81 -48.60 -17.48
CA SER A 44 -65.80 -48.96 -18.92
C SER A 44 -65.85 -47.90 -20.05
N GLY A 45 -64.72 -47.79 -20.77
CA GLY A 45 -64.61 -48.19 -22.18
C GLY A 45 -64.99 -47.19 -23.27
N GLN A 46 -63.98 -46.66 -24.00
CA GLN A 46 -63.93 -46.74 -25.48
C GLN A 46 -62.60 -46.21 -26.03
N ALA A 47 -62.09 -46.93 -27.02
CA ALA A 47 -60.87 -46.64 -27.77
C ALA A 47 -61.05 -45.43 -28.68
N GLY A 48 -60.02 -44.58 -28.78
CA GLY A 48 -60.00 -43.46 -29.71
C GLY A 48 -58.63 -42.81 -29.84
N GLY A 49 -57.92 -43.15 -30.92
CA GLY A 49 -57.07 -42.22 -31.68
C GLY A 49 -55.83 -41.64 -31.01
N TYR A 50 -54.69 -42.29 -31.23
CA TYR A 50 -53.37 -41.67 -31.21
C TYR A 50 -53.34 -40.43 -32.10
N ASN A 51 -53.03 -39.25 -31.54
CA ASN A 51 -52.46 -38.14 -32.29
C ASN A 51 -51.29 -37.53 -31.52
N LYS A 52 -50.14 -38.20 -31.63
CA LYS A 52 -48.86 -37.78 -31.08
C LYS A 52 -48.35 -36.62 -31.94
N LYS A 53 -48.72 -35.37 -31.59
CA LYS A 53 -48.05 -34.17 -32.11
C LYS A 53 -46.57 -34.26 -31.74
N ARG A 54 -45.73 -34.61 -32.71
CA ARG A 54 -44.26 -34.47 -32.66
C ARG A 54 -43.96 -33.00 -32.37
N ARG A 55 -43.65 -32.66 -31.12
CA ARG A 55 -42.87 -31.46 -30.82
C ARG A 55 -41.46 -31.70 -31.38
N GLN A 56 -41.16 -31.09 -32.51
CA GLN A 56 -39.80 -31.01 -33.04
C GLN A 56 -38.94 -30.35 -31.96
N HIS A 57 -37.98 -31.11 -31.41
CA HIS A 57 -36.87 -30.57 -30.65
C HIS A 57 -36.04 -29.71 -31.61
N SER A 58 -36.28 -28.40 -31.61
CA SER A 58 -35.36 -27.44 -32.21
C SER A 58 -34.09 -27.44 -31.34
N ASN A 59 -33.08 -28.18 -31.80
CA ASN A 59 -31.72 -28.15 -31.27
C ASN A 59 -31.07 -26.82 -31.72
N ASN A 60 -31.43 -25.73 -31.05
CA ASN A 60 -30.78 -24.45 -31.29
C ASN A 60 -29.46 -24.41 -30.49
N PRO A 61 -28.28 -24.34 -31.13
CA PRO A 61 -27.00 -24.23 -30.43
C PRO A 61 -26.94 -22.99 -29.54
N CYS A 62 -27.62 -21.90 -29.95
CA CYS A 62 -27.77 -20.68 -29.14
C CYS A 62 -28.51 -20.93 -27.80
N LYS A 63 -29.54 -21.81 -27.78
CA LYS A 63 -30.23 -22.19 -26.53
C LYS A 63 -29.41 -23.16 -25.66
N GLN A 64 -28.44 -23.88 -26.23
CA GLN A 64 -27.50 -24.69 -25.45
C GLN A 64 -26.39 -23.82 -24.86
N ILE A 65 -25.87 -22.86 -25.63
CA ILE A 65 -24.89 -21.87 -25.16
C ILE A 65 -25.50 -20.98 -24.07
N LEU A 66 -26.72 -20.47 -24.24
CA LEU A 66 -27.43 -19.73 -23.17
C LEU A 66 -27.69 -20.58 -21.93
N ARG A 67 -27.97 -21.88 -22.07
CA ARG A 67 -28.11 -22.79 -20.92
C ARG A 67 -26.76 -23.08 -20.25
N PHE A 68 -25.67 -23.14 -21.00
CA PHE A 68 -24.32 -23.31 -20.48
C PHE A 68 -23.85 -22.05 -19.74
N ILE A 69 -24.08 -20.88 -20.33
CA ILE A 69 -23.87 -19.56 -19.71
C ILE A 69 -24.72 -19.47 -18.43
N ARG A 70 -26.04 -19.72 -18.49
CA ARG A 70 -26.91 -19.69 -17.29
C ARG A 70 -26.45 -20.66 -16.20
N ARG A 71 -25.93 -21.85 -16.55
CA ARG A 71 -25.37 -22.79 -15.58
C ARG A 71 -24.04 -22.32 -14.98
N LEU A 72 -23.22 -21.59 -15.73
CA LEU A 72 -21.96 -20.99 -15.26
C LEU A 72 -22.19 -19.82 -14.30
N TRP A 73 -23.30 -19.07 -14.49
CA TRP A 73 -23.66 -17.90 -13.68
C TRP A 73 -24.67 -18.18 -12.57
N ALA A 74 -25.15 -19.43 -12.42
CA ALA A 74 -26.03 -19.81 -11.32
C ALA A 74 -25.18 -19.92 -10.04
N THR A 75 -25.43 -19.02 -9.08
CA THR A 75 -24.86 -19.04 -7.73
C THR A 75 -25.88 -19.54 -6.73
N GLN A 76 -25.41 -19.98 -5.56
CA GLN A 76 -26.29 -20.39 -4.46
C GLN A 76 -27.34 -19.32 -4.08
N GLN A 77 -27.02 -18.02 -4.21
CA GLN A 77 -27.94 -16.95 -3.81
C GLN A 77 -28.94 -16.56 -4.92
N THR A 78 -28.61 -16.77 -6.19
CA THR A 78 -29.49 -16.43 -7.33
C THR A 78 -30.52 -17.52 -7.64
N GLU A 79 -30.21 -18.78 -7.34
CA GLU A 79 -31.14 -19.89 -7.47
C GLU A 79 -31.70 -20.20 -6.07
N LYS A 80 -32.95 -19.77 -5.79
CA LYS A 80 -33.68 -20.09 -4.54
C LYS A 80 -33.96 -21.61 -4.46
N ILE A 81 -32.92 -22.41 -4.37
CA ILE A 81 -33.02 -23.87 -4.28
C ILE A 81 -33.35 -24.18 -2.82
N ASP A 82 -34.54 -24.73 -2.58
CA ASP A 82 -34.92 -25.22 -1.27
C ASP A 82 -33.92 -26.30 -0.84
N ARG A 83 -33.28 -26.06 0.32
CA ARG A 83 -32.15 -26.82 0.87
C ARG A 83 -32.45 -28.31 1.06
N GLU A 84 -33.74 -28.68 1.10
CA GLU A 84 -34.24 -30.01 1.42
C GLU A 84 -34.59 -30.85 0.17
N GLU A 85 -34.83 -30.25 -1.00
CA GLU A 85 -35.29 -31.00 -2.19
C GLU A 85 -34.16 -31.32 -3.20
N HIS A 86 -33.03 -30.61 -3.15
CA HIS A 86 -31.93 -30.75 -4.12
C HIS A 86 -30.52 -30.68 -3.50
N LEU A 87 -30.26 -31.48 -2.46
CA LEU A 87 -28.93 -31.61 -1.81
C LEU A 87 -27.80 -31.88 -2.82
N ASP A 88 -28.04 -32.70 -3.84
CA ASP A 88 -27.04 -33.03 -4.87
C ASP A 88 -26.70 -31.84 -5.79
N VAL A 89 -27.70 -31.00 -6.11
CA VAL A 89 -27.50 -29.81 -6.95
C VAL A 89 -26.76 -28.74 -6.15
N TYR A 90 -27.18 -28.52 -4.91
CA TYR A 90 -26.54 -27.63 -3.95
C TYR A 90 -25.07 -28.02 -3.70
N ALA A 91 -24.79 -29.30 -3.45
CA ALA A 91 -23.43 -29.77 -3.24
C ALA A 91 -22.55 -29.55 -4.48
N ARG A 92 -23.07 -29.83 -5.68
CA ARG A 92 -22.31 -29.66 -6.93
C ARG A 92 -22.03 -28.19 -7.25
N THR A 93 -22.97 -27.27 -6.99
CA THR A 93 -22.75 -25.84 -7.21
C THR A 93 -21.72 -25.28 -6.22
N THR A 94 -21.86 -25.57 -4.93
CA THR A 94 -20.90 -25.10 -3.91
C THR A 94 -19.49 -25.68 -4.11
N ILE A 95 -19.34 -26.96 -4.47
CA ILE A 95 -18.02 -27.56 -4.75
C ILE A 95 -17.38 -26.91 -5.98
N ARG A 96 -18.18 -26.62 -7.02
CA ARG A 96 -17.68 -25.93 -8.21
C ARG A 96 -17.21 -24.51 -7.88
N GLU A 97 -18.01 -23.74 -7.15
CA GLU A 97 -17.64 -22.39 -6.69
C GLU A 97 -16.38 -22.43 -5.82
N LEU A 98 -16.29 -23.36 -4.86
CA LEU A 98 -15.08 -23.58 -4.05
C LEU A 98 -13.87 -23.90 -4.91
N THR A 99 -14.01 -24.76 -5.93
CA THR A 99 -12.90 -25.13 -6.81
C THR A 99 -12.39 -23.92 -7.60
N ILE A 100 -13.30 -23.13 -8.19
CA ILE A 100 -12.97 -21.89 -8.89
C ILE A 100 -12.29 -20.89 -7.94
N TYR A 101 -12.79 -20.79 -6.71
CA TYR A 101 -12.24 -19.92 -5.68
C TYR A 101 -10.83 -20.35 -5.23
N MET A 102 -10.59 -21.65 -5.06
CA MET A 102 -9.26 -22.18 -4.73
C MET A 102 -8.24 -21.91 -5.83
N VAL A 103 -8.65 -21.99 -7.10
CA VAL A 103 -7.78 -21.61 -8.23
C VAL A 103 -7.46 -20.12 -8.21
N PHE A 104 -8.48 -19.26 -7.98
CA PHE A 104 -8.27 -17.82 -7.81
C PHE A 104 -7.30 -17.51 -6.66
N LEU A 105 -7.49 -18.14 -5.51
CA LEU A 105 -6.64 -17.95 -4.33
C LEU A 105 -5.20 -18.40 -4.58
N ALA A 106 -5.01 -19.53 -5.29
CA ALA A 106 -3.69 -19.99 -5.68
C ALA A 106 -3.00 -19.00 -6.62
N ILE A 107 -3.70 -18.48 -7.63
CA ILE A 107 -3.18 -17.47 -8.56
C ILE A 107 -2.83 -16.18 -7.81
N LEU A 108 -3.73 -15.69 -6.95
CA LEU A 108 -3.48 -14.51 -6.12
C LEU A 108 -2.22 -14.71 -5.26
N SER A 109 -2.10 -15.86 -4.61
CA SER A 109 -0.93 -16.20 -3.79
C SER A 109 0.36 -16.23 -4.61
N ILE A 110 0.33 -16.83 -5.80
CA ILE A 110 1.48 -16.85 -6.73
C ILE A 110 1.90 -15.42 -7.12
N VAL A 111 0.94 -14.53 -7.41
CA VAL A 111 1.24 -13.13 -7.77
C VAL A 111 1.85 -12.38 -6.58
N VAL A 112 1.31 -12.55 -5.36
CA VAL A 112 1.84 -11.89 -4.15
C VAL A 112 3.25 -12.40 -3.81
N PHE A 113 3.42 -13.72 -3.70
CA PHE A 113 4.73 -14.31 -3.37
C PHE A 113 5.75 -14.19 -4.51
N GLY A 114 5.30 -14.06 -5.75
CA GLY A 114 6.19 -13.76 -6.88
C GLY A 114 6.77 -12.35 -6.81
N MET A 115 6.08 -11.40 -6.19
CA MET A 115 6.58 -10.03 -5.97
C MET A 115 7.42 -9.89 -4.70
N VAL A 116 7.09 -10.61 -3.64
CA VAL A 116 7.75 -10.51 -2.33
C VAL A 116 8.70 -11.69 -2.14
N SER A 117 10.01 -11.41 -2.10
CA SER A 117 11.03 -12.44 -1.87
C SER A 117 11.61 -12.36 -0.46
N SER A 118 12.02 -13.51 0.09
CA SER A 118 12.75 -13.57 1.37
C SER A 118 14.04 -12.74 1.34
N ASN A 119 14.65 -12.62 0.16
CA ASN A 119 15.86 -11.83 -0.06
C ASN A 119 15.69 -10.34 0.27
N MET A 120 14.47 -9.80 0.19
CA MET A 120 14.20 -8.43 0.64
C MET A 120 14.52 -8.27 2.14
N TYR A 121 14.15 -9.24 2.97
CA TYR A 121 14.45 -9.23 4.40
C TYR A 121 15.96 -9.30 4.62
N THR A 122 16.65 -10.26 4.01
CA THR A 122 18.10 -10.43 4.15
C THR A 122 18.85 -9.17 3.76
N LEU A 123 18.49 -8.53 2.63
CA LEU A 123 19.10 -7.27 2.20
C LEU A 123 18.92 -6.16 3.24
N THR A 124 17.70 -5.98 3.76
CA THR A 124 17.46 -4.97 4.80
C THR A 124 18.21 -5.27 6.09
N GLN A 125 18.33 -6.54 6.46
CA GLN A 125 19.03 -6.93 7.69
C GLN A 125 20.54 -6.73 7.57
N SER A 126 21.15 -7.06 6.43
CA SER A 126 22.57 -6.80 6.20
C SER A 126 22.90 -5.30 6.24
N LEU A 127 22.04 -4.46 5.65
CA LEU A 127 22.23 -3.00 5.71
C LEU A 127 22.01 -2.43 7.11
N LYS A 128 21.06 -2.98 7.89
CA LYS A 128 20.90 -2.62 9.31
C LYS A 128 22.13 -2.99 10.14
N GLY A 129 22.73 -4.15 9.87
CA GLY A 129 23.96 -4.57 10.54
C GLY A 129 25.11 -3.57 10.38
N VAL A 130 25.20 -2.90 9.22
CA VAL A 130 26.24 -1.91 8.92
C VAL A 130 25.98 -0.53 9.54
N PHE A 131 24.74 -0.05 9.49
CA PHE A 131 24.43 1.35 9.87
C PHE A 131 23.74 1.50 11.23
N ILE A 132 23.11 0.44 11.75
CA ILE A 132 22.30 0.51 12.98
C ILE A 132 22.98 -0.23 14.11
N ASP A 133 23.36 -1.48 13.85
CA ASP A 133 23.84 -2.41 14.89
C ASP A 133 25.37 -2.31 15.11
N SER A 134 26.08 -1.59 14.24
CA SER A 134 27.51 -1.30 14.40
C SER A 134 27.76 -0.35 15.57
N HIS A 135 28.76 -0.69 16.39
CA HIS A 135 29.21 0.16 17.49
C HIS A 135 30.36 1.05 17.06
N MET A 136 30.43 2.27 17.61
CA MET A 136 31.59 3.13 17.45
C MET A 136 32.80 2.57 18.19
N THR A 137 34.00 2.84 17.68
CA THR A 137 35.25 2.53 18.38
C THR A 137 35.65 3.68 19.29
N ASP A 138 35.60 3.48 20.61
CA ASP A 138 36.19 4.44 21.55
C ASP A 138 37.71 4.24 21.60
N GLN A 139 38.45 5.17 21.01
CA GLN A 139 39.92 5.16 20.97
C GLN A 139 40.54 5.28 22.38
N SER A 140 39.78 5.72 23.39
CA SER A 140 40.32 6.00 24.71
C SER A 140 40.30 4.82 25.68
N ASN A 141 39.39 3.85 25.54
CA ASN A 141 39.13 2.85 26.59
C ASN A 141 38.92 1.40 26.13
N ASN A 142 39.14 1.03 24.87
CA ASN A 142 38.83 -0.32 24.33
C ASN A 142 37.37 -0.77 24.59
N GLN A 143 36.46 0.18 24.88
CA GLN A 143 35.04 -0.09 25.08
C GLN A 143 34.29 0.22 23.77
N SER A 144 33.24 -0.56 23.49
CA SER A 144 32.34 -0.27 22.39
C SER A 144 31.54 0.99 22.72
N GLY A 145 31.63 2.00 21.86
CA GLY A 145 30.81 3.21 21.94
C GLY A 145 29.34 2.92 21.63
N PRO A 146 28.48 3.94 21.72
CA PRO A 146 27.05 3.79 21.47
C PRO A 146 26.77 3.38 20.01
N SER A 147 25.74 2.57 19.83
CA SER A 147 25.18 2.24 18.52
C SER A 147 24.23 3.35 18.03
N PHE A 148 23.78 3.30 16.77
CA PHE A 148 22.83 4.28 16.22
C PHE A 148 21.57 4.54 17.07
N PRO A 149 20.87 3.53 17.65
CA PRO A 149 19.71 3.78 18.50
C PRO A 149 20.06 4.43 19.85
N GLU A 150 21.32 4.41 20.27
CA GLU A 150 21.80 4.86 21.58
C GLU A 150 22.42 6.27 21.53
N LEU A 151 22.44 6.93 20.38
CA LEU A 151 23.00 8.28 20.23
C LEU A 151 22.18 9.29 21.01
N THR A 152 22.85 10.07 21.86
CA THR A 152 22.18 11.06 22.72
C THR A 152 22.72 12.47 22.55
N ARG A 153 24.01 12.63 22.22
CA ARG A 153 24.68 13.93 22.13
C ARG A 153 24.92 14.33 20.68
N MET A 154 24.98 15.65 20.44
CA MET A 154 25.34 16.21 19.14
C MET A 154 26.73 15.78 18.65
N GLU A 155 27.66 15.55 19.58
CA GLU A 155 29.01 15.06 19.27
C GLU A 155 28.97 13.63 18.74
N ASP A 156 28.14 12.76 19.32
CA ASP A 156 27.95 11.38 18.89
C ASP A 156 27.49 11.30 17.43
N PHE A 157 26.70 12.28 16.94
CA PHE A 157 26.32 12.35 15.52
C PHE A 157 27.54 12.54 14.61
N TRP A 158 28.44 13.46 14.94
CA TRP A 158 29.63 13.72 14.12
C TRP A 158 30.59 12.53 14.13
N GLN A 159 30.71 11.86 15.28
CA GLN A 159 31.49 10.64 15.41
C GLN A 159 30.86 9.50 14.60
N TYR A 160 29.54 9.30 14.69
CA TYR A 160 28.79 8.34 13.87
C TYR A 160 29.08 8.49 12.37
N MET A 161 29.04 9.73 11.87
CA MET A 161 29.28 10.00 10.45
C MET A 161 30.70 9.62 10.01
N THR A 162 31.69 9.80 10.89
CA THR A 162 33.10 9.52 10.57
C THR A 162 33.48 8.05 10.77
N ASP A 163 33.05 7.46 11.89
CA ASP A 163 33.49 6.13 12.34
C ASP A 163 32.66 4.99 11.76
N ILE A 164 31.36 5.21 11.51
CA ILE A 164 30.45 4.19 11.00
C ILE A 164 30.03 4.50 9.56
N ALA A 165 29.49 5.70 9.32
CA ALA A 165 28.88 5.99 8.03
C ALA A 165 29.92 6.03 6.89
N ALA A 166 31.04 6.72 7.07
CA ALA A 166 32.10 6.81 6.05
C ALA A 166 32.64 5.43 5.61
N PRO A 167 33.14 4.55 6.50
CA PRO A 167 33.61 3.22 6.10
C PRO A 167 32.46 2.29 5.66
N GLY A 168 31.24 2.51 6.18
CA GLY A 168 30.05 1.75 5.77
C GLY A 168 29.62 2.03 4.33
N PHE A 169 29.77 3.28 3.87
CA PHE A 169 29.45 3.68 2.49
C PHE A 169 30.54 3.34 1.48
N PHE A 170 31.80 3.48 1.88
CA PHE A 170 32.95 3.40 1.00
C PHE A 170 33.93 2.35 1.50
N THR A 171 33.90 1.16 0.91
CA THR A 171 34.91 0.14 1.18
C THR A 171 36.13 0.38 0.28
N GLU A 172 37.26 0.73 0.89
CA GLU A 172 38.50 1.08 0.16
C GLU A 172 39.31 -0.15 -0.26
N ASN A 173 39.32 -1.19 0.58
CA ASN A 173 40.18 -2.37 0.40
C ASN A 173 39.36 -3.65 0.26
N TRP A 174 39.85 -4.55 -0.60
CA TRP A 174 39.42 -5.94 -0.61
C TRP A 174 39.92 -6.69 0.62
N TYR A 175 39.39 -7.91 0.83
CA TYR A 175 39.81 -8.81 1.92
C TYR A 175 41.32 -9.17 1.88
N ASN A 176 41.97 -9.00 0.73
CA ASN A 176 43.40 -9.21 0.53
C ASN A 176 44.23 -7.92 0.63
N ASN A 177 43.63 -6.81 1.08
CA ASN A 177 44.23 -5.46 1.17
C ASN A 177 44.60 -4.81 -0.17
N ASP A 178 44.12 -5.33 -1.30
CA ASP A 178 44.24 -4.63 -2.58
C ASP A 178 43.18 -3.52 -2.66
N ASN A 179 43.53 -2.38 -3.26
CA ASN A 179 42.59 -1.28 -3.45
C ASN A 179 41.45 -1.69 -4.38
N VAL A 180 40.23 -1.30 -4.02
CA VAL A 180 39.05 -1.47 -4.87
C VAL A 180 39.10 -0.41 -5.98
N SER A 181 39.01 -0.83 -7.24
CA SER A 181 39.04 0.07 -8.40
C SER A 181 37.73 0.84 -8.61
N ASP A 182 36.60 0.25 -8.19
CA ASP A 182 35.26 0.83 -8.32
C ASP A 182 34.69 1.19 -6.94
N TYR A 183 34.70 2.47 -6.58
CA TYR A 183 34.07 2.98 -5.36
C TYR A 183 32.53 2.94 -5.46
N GLY A 184 31.86 2.94 -4.29
CA GLY A 184 30.41 3.02 -4.19
C GLY A 184 29.69 1.67 -4.10
N TYR A 185 30.38 0.60 -3.69
CA TYR A 185 29.77 -0.66 -3.27
C TYR A 185 29.78 -0.78 -1.75
N ILE A 186 28.62 -1.06 -1.17
CA ILE A 186 28.41 -1.39 0.24
C ILE A 186 28.39 -2.91 0.36
N LEU A 187 29.19 -3.47 1.27
CA LEU A 187 29.36 -4.92 1.44
C LEU A 187 29.74 -5.63 0.14
N HIS A 188 30.54 -4.97 -0.72
CA HIS A 188 31.05 -5.44 -2.01
C HIS A 188 30.01 -5.73 -3.12
N GLU A 189 28.75 -6.04 -2.80
CA GLU A 189 27.73 -6.43 -3.79
C GLU A 189 26.66 -5.36 -4.03
N ASN A 190 26.44 -4.46 -3.07
CA ASN A 190 25.33 -3.52 -3.11
C ASN A 190 25.81 -2.17 -3.62
N ARG A 191 25.42 -1.78 -4.84
CA ARG A 191 25.87 -0.54 -5.47
C ARG A 191 25.06 0.66 -5.00
N LEU A 192 25.71 1.71 -4.53
CA LEU A 192 25.07 3.00 -4.27
C LEU A 192 24.59 3.62 -5.59
N ILE A 193 23.31 4.02 -5.65
CA ILE A 193 22.71 4.68 -6.81
C ILE A 193 22.52 6.16 -6.52
N GLY A 194 23.10 7.00 -7.37
CA GLY A 194 23.18 8.44 -7.16
C GLY A 194 24.18 8.79 -6.06
N ALA A 195 23.94 9.90 -5.38
CA ALA A 195 24.76 10.36 -4.26
C ALA A 195 24.04 10.16 -2.92
N ILE A 196 24.79 10.24 -1.81
CA ILE A 196 24.22 10.31 -0.47
C ILE A 196 23.83 11.76 -0.21
N GLN A 197 22.60 12.00 0.24
CA GLN A 197 22.14 13.36 0.57
C GLN A 197 21.81 13.46 2.05
N MET A 198 22.35 14.49 2.69
CA MET A 198 21.98 14.89 4.04
C MET A 198 21.12 16.15 3.98
N ARG A 199 20.00 16.13 4.68
CA ARG A 199 19.03 17.21 4.73
C ARG A 199 18.76 17.63 6.16
N GLN A 200 18.83 18.92 6.42
CA GLN A 200 18.57 19.50 7.73
C GLN A 200 17.26 20.31 7.74
N LYS A 201 16.54 20.14 8.83
CA LYS A 201 15.41 20.96 9.24
C LYS A 201 15.81 21.85 10.41
N LYS A 202 15.56 23.14 10.26
CA LYS A 202 15.94 24.17 11.22
C LYS A 202 14.76 25.10 11.48
N VAL A 203 14.68 25.59 12.71
CA VAL A 203 13.66 26.53 13.19
C VAL A 203 14.30 27.90 13.38
N ARG A 204 13.51 28.96 13.16
CA ARG A 204 13.96 30.34 13.30
C ARG A 204 14.40 30.67 14.73
N ASN A 205 15.35 31.60 14.82
CA ASN A 205 15.75 32.20 16.10
C ASN A 205 14.54 32.89 16.75
N ASN A 206 14.40 32.75 18.07
CA ASN A 206 13.33 33.37 18.88
C ASN A 206 11.92 32.97 18.44
N SER A 207 11.75 31.70 18.09
CA SER A 207 10.47 31.10 17.70
C SER A 207 9.56 30.73 18.88
N CYS A 208 10.06 30.84 20.12
CA CYS A 208 9.28 30.66 21.33
C CYS A 208 9.28 31.89 22.22
N ILE A 209 8.24 31.98 23.05
CA ILE A 209 8.02 33.07 23.99
C ILE A 209 8.71 32.68 25.30
N VAL A 210 9.74 33.44 25.68
CA VAL A 210 10.42 33.30 26.97
C VAL A 210 9.64 34.07 28.03
N ALA A 211 9.42 33.46 29.20
CA ALA A 211 8.77 34.11 30.34
C ALA A 211 9.54 35.36 30.79
N ASP A 212 8.81 36.41 31.18
CA ASP A 212 9.39 37.74 31.46
C ASP A 212 10.53 37.70 32.49
N ASP A 213 10.38 36.88 33.53
CA ASP A 213 11.37 36.71 34.60
C ASP A 213 12.74 36.23 34.10
N PHE A 214 12.77 35.44 33.01
CA PHE A 214 14.00 34.84 32.47
C PHE A 214 14.53 35.53 31.20
N LYS A 215 13.90 36.62 30.75
CA LYS A 215 14.33 37.34 29.54
C LYS A 215 15.74 37.91 29.63
N GLN A 216 16.24 38.19 30.83
CA GLN A 216 17.60 38.70 31.04
C GLN A 216 18.66 37.60 30.86
N GLU A 217 18.33 36.36 31.21
CA GLU A 217 19.25 35.22 31.16
C GLU A 217 19.16 34.48 29.81
N ILE A 218 17.95 34.28 29.29
CA ILE A 218 17.68 33.51 28.07
C ILE A 218 17.52 34.47 26.89
N LYS A 219 18.60 34.66 26.14
CA LYS A 219 18.63 35.56 24.97
C LYS A 219 18.03 34.93 23.70
N PHE A 220 18.06 33.61 23.60
CA PHE A 220 17.62 32.88 22.42
C PHE A 220 16.70 31.72 22.79
N CYS A 221 15.65 31.51 22.00
CA CYS A 221 14.68 30.45 22.21
C CYS A 221 14.34 29.74 20.89
N PHE A 222 14.28 28.41 20.91
CA PHE A 222 13.92 27.58 19.77
C PHE A 222 12.74 26.66 20.09
N ASN A 223 11.63 26.82 19.38
CA ASN A 223 10.42 26.03 19.61
C ASN A 223 10.53 24.62 19.00
N SER A 224 9.58 23.73 19.30
CA SER A 224 9.40 22.47 18.58
C SER A 224 9.15 22.73 17.10
N TYR A 225 9.52 21.76 16.24
CA TYR A 225 9.34 21.92 14.80
C TYR A 225 7.86 22.06 14.44
N ALA A 226 7.54 23.14 13.73
CA ALA A 226 6.29 23.32 13.03
C ALA A 226 6.57 24.06 11.72
N PRO A 227 5.81 23.82 10.64
CA PRO A 227 6.00 24.51 9.37
C PRO A 227 5.97 26.04 9.48
N ALA A 228 5.20 26.58 10.43
CA ALA A 228 5.10 28.01 10.70
C ALA A 228 6.40 28.64 11.25
N PHE A 229 7.26 27.85 11.90
CA PHE A 229 8.50 28.30 12.53
C PHE A 229 9.76 27.87 11.76
N GLU A 230 9.61 27.23 10.60
CA GLU A 230 10.75 26.80 9.78
C GLU A 230 11.60 27.98 9.31
N GLU A 231 12.92 27.80 9.39
CA GLU A 231 13.92 28.76 8.91
C GLU A 231 14.10 28.58 7.40
N SER A 232 13.79 29.64 6.65
CA SER A 232 13.90 29.68 5.20
C SER A 232 15.06 30.55 4.70
N ASN A 233 15.74 31.28 5.58
CA ASN A 233 16.86 32.12 5.20
C ASN A 233 18.17 31.32 5.19
N SER A 234 19.09 31.69 4.30
CA SER A 234 20.45 31.13 4.31
C SER A 234 21.19 31.49 5.61
N PHE A 235 22.06 30.61 6.10
CA PHE A 235 22.76 30.81 7.38
C PHE A 235 24.27 30.51 7.31
N GLY A 236 25.01 30.83 8.38
CA GLY A 236 26.43 30.46 8.49
C GLY A 236 27.30 31.18 7.45
N PRO A 237 28.15 30.48 6.67
CA PRO A 237 28.98 31.12 5.64
C PRO A 237 28.19 31.83 4.52
N CYS A 238 26.91 31.50 4.35
CA CYS A 238 26.03 32.18 3.40
C CYS A 238 25.20 33.32 4.03
N GLU A 239 25.40 33.61 5.31
CA GLU A 239 24.67 34.66 6.01
C GLU A 239 25.04 36.04 5.41
N ASN A 240 24.02 36.84 5.07
CA ASN A 240 24.15 38.16 4.43
C ASN A 240 24.72 38.19 3.00
N LEU A 241 24.85 37.04 2.33
CA LEU A 241 25.17 36.99 0.90
C LEU A 241 23.86 36.99 0.10
N GLU A 242 23.43 38.16 -0.36
CA GLU A 242 22.29 38.30 -1.27
C GLU A 242 22.62 37.68 -2.64
N GLY A 243 22.06 36.50 -2.89
CA GLY A 243 21.74 36.03 -4.24
C GLY A 243 22.83 35.36 -5.07
N GLU A 244 24.09 35.80 -5.07
CA GLU A 244 24.95 35.46 -6.24
C GLU A 244 26.31 34.79 -6.02
N ASN A 245 26.83 34.59 -4.80
CA ASN A 245 28.16 33.94 -4.67
C ASN A 245 28.37 33.13 -3.38
N CYS A 246 27.34 32.47 -2.82
CA CYS A 246 27.64 31.49 -1.78
C CYS A 246 28.14 30.19 -2.41
N THR A 247 29.42 29.89 -2.22
CA THR A 247 30.04 28.63 -2.66
C THR A 247 29.49 27.40 -1.92
N TYR A 248 28.84 27.61 -0.77
CA TYR A 248 28.30 26.56 0.08
C TYR A 248 26.78 26.40 -0.10
N GLU A 249 26.36 25.74 -1.18
CA GLU A 249 24.93 25.43 -1.44
C GLU A 249 24.22 24.75 -0.25
N SER A 250 24.97 24.07 0.63
CA SER A 250 24.45 23.37 1.82
C SER A 250 23.89 24.26 2.91
N PHE A 251 24.15 25.56 2.85
CA PHE A 251 23.63 26.55 3.80
C PHE A 251 22.52 27.41 3.17
N LYS A 252 22.13 27.12 1.92
CA LYS A 252 21.01 27.74 1.23
C LYS A 252 19.74 26.91 1.43
N TYR A 253 18.65 27.58 1.74
CA TYR A 253 17.36 26.91 1.90
C TYR A 253 16.82 26.47 0.55
N THR A 254 16.51 25.19 0.43
CA THR A 254 15.82 24.63 -0.74
C THR A 254 14.35 24.42 -0.40
N PRO A 255 13.42 25.12 -1.09
CA PRO A 255 11.99 24.91 -0.86
C PRO A 255 11.55 23.53 -1.31
N SER A 256 10.48 23.00 -0.71
CA SER A 256 9.87 21.75 -1.17
C SER A 256 9.40 21.90 -2.62
N THR A 257 9.80 20.99 -3.49
CA THR A 257 9.47 20.99 -4.94
C THR A 257 7.98 20.85 -5.25
N SER A 258 7.15 20.47 -4.27
CA SER A 258 5.70 20.37 -4.41
C SER A 258 4.97 20.93 -3.18
N LEU A 259 3.93 21.74 -3.41
CA LEU A 259 3.06 22.31 -2.36
C LEU A 259 2.37 21.22 -1.50
N PHE A 260 2.20 20.03 -2.05
CA PHE A 260 1.69 18.83 -1.38
C PHE A 260 2.78 17.74 -1.28
N GLY A 261 4.02 18.17 -1.05
CA GLY A 261 5.18 17.28 -1.05
C GLY A 261 5.11 16.18 -0.01
N PHE A 262 5.80 15.08 -0.34
CA PHE A 262 5.92 13.92 0.53
C PHE A 262 6.49 14.34 1.90
N LYS A 263 5.86 13.89 2.98
CA LYS A 263 6.32 14.18 4.35
C LYS A 263 6.93 12.94 4.98
N THR A 264 8.06 13.12 5.63
CA THR A 264 8.72 12.09 6.42
C THR A 264 8.32 12.21 7.88
N THR A 265 7.60 11.20 8.38
CA THR A 265 7.27 11.04 9.81
C THR A 265 8.46 10.45 10.59
N GLY A 266 8.97 11.17 11.59
CA GLY A 266 9.91 10.67 12.59
C GLY A 266 9.23 10.19 13.86
N LYS A 267 9.98 10.02 14.96
CA LYS A 267 9.43 9.68 16.28
C LYS A 267 8.88 10.92 16.99
N VAL A 268 9.48 12.09 16.75
CA VAL A 268 9.16 13.35 17.42
C VAL A 268 8.29 14.26 16.55
N GLY A 269 8.59 14.33 15.24
CA GLY A 269 7.94 15.27 14.34
C GLY A 269 7.62 14.71 12.95
N VAL A 270 6.91 15.51 12.16
CA VAL A 270 6.66 15.24 10.74
C VAL A 270 7.30 16.36 9.93
N TYR A 271 8.19 16.00 9.01
CA TYR A 271 8.99 16.94 8.24
C TYR A 271 8.65 16.83 6.75
N ASP A 272 8.44 17.96 6.08
CA ASP A 272 8.33 18.02 4.61
C ASP A 272 9.71 17.86 3.96
N GLN A 273 9.75 17.91 2.62
CA GLN A 273 10.97 17.70 1.82
C GLN A 273 11.90 18.91 1.71
N GLY A 274 11.47 20.14 2.08
CA GLY A 274 12.34 21.31 2.02
C GLY A 274 13.51 21.25 3.01
N GLY A 275 14.33 22.30 3.06
CA GLY A 275 15.37 22.48 4.06
C GLY A 275 16.75 22.71 3.46
N PHE A 276 17.78 22.52 4.27
CA PHE A 276 19.17 22.70 3.89
C PHE A 276 19.76 21.36 3.49
N THR A 277 20.24 21.22 2.25
CA THR A 277 20.69 19.94 1.71
C THR A 277 22.17 19.96 1.34
N HIS A 278 22.91 18.96 1.78
CA HIS A 278 24.27 18.68 1.34
C HIS A 278 24.30 17.33 0.62
N THR A 279 24.95 17.28 -0.54
CA THR A 279 25.14 16.04 -1.30
C THR A 279 26.61 15.67 -1.24
N PHE A 280 26.91 14.47 -0.73
CA PHE A 280 28.28 14.04 -0.52
C PHE A 280 28.95 13.53 -1.80
N GLY A 281 30.27 13.61 -1.83
CA GLY A 281 31.13 13.02 -2.85
C GLY A 281 31.09 11.48 -2.91
N SER A 282 31.84 10.92 -3.87
CA SER A 282 31.84 9.46 -4.12
C SER A 282 33.02 8.72 -3.48
N SER A 283 33.90 9.44 -2.77
CA SER A 283 35.04 8.86 -2.05
C SER A 283 34.94 9.07 -0.55
N GLN A 284 35.59 8.18 0.20
CA GLN A 284 35.62 8.25 1.67
C GLN A 284 36.32 9.53 2.16
N GLU A 285 37.43 9.92 1.50
CA GLU A 285 38.18 11.12 1.84
C GLU A 285 37.35 12.39 1.60
N GLU A 286 36.66 12.49 0.47
CA GLU A 286 35.73 13.59 0.20
C GLU A 286 34.64 13.66 1.26
N PHE A 287 34.02 12.52 1.59
CA PHE A 287 32.98 12.44 2.59
C PHE A 287 33.45 12.93 3.96
N LYS A 288 34.61 12.46 4.45
CA LYS A 288 35.18 12.89 5.74
C LYS A 288 35.53 14.38 5.73
N ASN A 289 36.14 14.87 4.65
CA ASN A 289 36.47 16.29 4.48
C ASN A 289 35.22 17.17 4.48
N ASP A 290 34.14 16.73 3.84
CA ASP A 290 32.88 17.48 3.80
C ASP A 290 32.19 17.50 5.16
N ILE A 291 32.20 16.38 5.90
CA ILE A 291 31.73 16.33 7.30
C ILE A 291 32.53 17.29 8.18
N GLU A 292 33.86 17.32 8.04
CA GLU A 292 34.72 18.23 8.81
C GLU A 292 34.44 19.70 8.48
N LYS A 293 34.27 20.05 7.19
CA LYS A 293 33.86 21.41 6.77
C LYS A 293 32.51 21.81 7.36
N LEU A 294 31.53 20.91 7.33
CA LEU A 294 30.19 21.18 7.89
C LEU A 294 30.24 21.35 9.41
N LYS A 295 31.08 20.58 10.10
CA LYS A 295 31.31 20.70 11.54
C LYS A 295 31.98 22.04 11.88
N ASN A 296 33.05 22.40 11.17
CA ASN A 296 33.81 23.64 11.40
C ASN A 296 32.97 24.89 11.12
N ASN A 297 32.06 24.82 10.16
CA ASN A 297 31.13 25.91 9.81
C ASN A 297 29.82 25.88 10.62
N LEU A 298 29.73 25.09 11.70
CA LEU A 298 28.58 25.03 12.60
C LEU A 298 27.25 24.75 11.87
N TRP A 299 27.25 23.80 10.93
CA TRP A 299 26.04 23.47 10.17
C TRP A 299 24.91 22.97 11.09
N ILE A 300 25.23 22.25 12.16
CA ILE A 300 24.28 21.87 13.21
C ILE A 300 24.32 22.91 14.33
N THR A 301 23.14 23.41 14.70
CA THR A 301 22.97 24.47 15.70
C THR A 301 21.84 24.11 16.66
N LEU A 302 21.66 24.88 17.75
CA LEU A 302 20.57 24.68 18.73
C LEU A 302 19.15 24.73 18.11
N GLY A 303 18.99 25.44 16.99
CA GLY A 303 17.73 25.52 16.23
C GLY A 303 17.49 24.36 15.28
N THR A 304 18.45 23.44 15.11
CA THR A 304 18.28 22.24 14.29
C THR A 304 17.26 21.30 14.97
N ARG A 305 16.35 20.73 14.19
CA ARG A 305 15.27 19.85 14.68
C ARG A 305 15.30 18.46 14.09
N ALA A 306 15.79 18.31 12.87
CA ALA A 306 16.04 17.00 12.29
C ALA A 306 17.17 17.06 11.28
N ILE A 307 17.93 15.98 11.20
CA ILE A 307 18.88 15.69 10.14
C ILE A 307 18.49 14.35 9.54
N ILE A 308 18.36 14.29 8.23
CA ILE A 308 17.87 13.14 7.50
C ILE A 308 18.94 12.79 6.46
N LEU A 309 19.52 11.61 6.58
CA LEU A 309 20.47 11.04 5.65
C LEU A 309 19.73 10.05 4.76
N ASP A 310 19.58 10.42 3.49
CA ASP A 310 18.85 9.66 2.48
C ASP A 310 19.83 9.13 1.42
N PHE A 311 19.76 7.82 1.14
CA PHE A 311 20.51 7.18 0.07
C PHE A 311 19.79 5.94 -0.44
N THR A 312 20.11 5.52 -1.67
CA THR A 312 19.51 4.34 -2.29
C THR A 312 20.60 3.39 -2.76
N VAL A 313 20.40 2.11 -2.49
CA VAL A 313 21.34 1.05 -2.85
C VAL A 313 20.63 0.07 -3.78
N TYR A 314 21.32 -0.44 -4.79
CA TYR A 314 20.83 -1.45 -5.71
C TYR A 314 21.71 -2.69 -5.65
N ASN A 315 21.11 -3.83 -5.33
CA ASN A 315 21.77 -5.12 -5.41
C ASN A 315 21.50 -5.75 -6.79
N ALA A 316 22.56 -5.89 -7.60
CA ALA A 316 22.45 -6.42 -8.96
C ALA A 316 22.17 -7.93 -8.99
N ASN A 317 22.68 -8.69 -8.01
CA ASN A 317 22.50 -10.14 -7.91
C ASN A 317 21.02 -10.51 -7.71
N LEU A 318 20.30 -9.71 -6.93
CA LEU A 318 18.91 -9.93 -6.56
C LEU A 318 17.92 -9.06 -7.34
N ASN A 319 18.41 -8.07 -8.09
CA ASN A 319 17.60 -7.03 -8.74
C ASN A 319 16.63 -6.36 -7.74
N LEU A 320 17.17 -5.91 -6.60
CA LEU A 320 16.43 -5.25 -5.54
C LEU A 320 17.03 -3.88 -5.26
N PHE A 321 16.16 -2.88 -5.13
CA PHE A 321 16.52 -1.56 -4.63
C PHE A 321 16.21 -1.48 -3.14
N CYS A 322 17.06 -0.85 -2.35
CA CYS A 322 16.81 -0.54 -0.96
C CYS A 322 17.00 0.96 -0.74
N GLN A 323 15.92 1.66 -0.45
CA GLN A 323 15.97 3.05 0.00
C GLN A 323 16.19 3.06 1.51
N VAL A 324 17.24 3.74 1.94
CA VAL A 324 17.60 3.89 3.35
C VAL A 324 17.46 5.35 3.73
N GLN A 325 16.80 5.56 4.86
CA GLN A 325 16.63 6.87 5.49
C GLN A 325 17.01 6.75 6.96
N LEU A 326 18.09 7.42 7.35
CA LEU A 326 18.51 7.55 8.74
C LEU A 326 18.14 8.95 9.21
N MET A 327 17.45 9.06 10.34
CA MET A 327 16.95 10.31 10.86
C MET A 327 17.46 10.52 12.28
N PHE A 328 17.98 11.72 12.52
CA PHE A 328 18.45 12.22 13.81
C PHE A 328 17.57 13.42 14.16
N GLU A 329 16.59 13.22 15.04
CA GLU A 329 15.72 14.27 15.54
C GLU A 329 16.34 14.92 16.77
N PHE A 330 16.25 16.24 16.86
CA PHE A 330 16.73 17.04 18.00
C PHE A 330 15.51 17.68 18.65
N PRO A 331 14.91 17.05 19.67
CA PRO A 331 13.77 17.61 20.39
C PRO A 331 14.09 19.00 20.96
N ALA A 332 13.06 19.84 21.16
CA ALA A 332 13.25 21.15 21.79
C ALA A 332 13.77 21.06 23.23
N VAL A 333 13.60 19.91 23.90
CA VAL A 333 14.16 19.62 25.22
C VAL A 333 15.66 19.32 25.20
N GLY A 334 16.26 19.16 24.02
CA GLY A 334 17.64 18.73 23.83
C GLY A 334 17.79 17.23 23.56
N GLY A 335 19.04 16.80 23.40
CA GLY A 335 19.40 15.42 23.05
C GLY A 335 19.13 15.05 21.59
N ILE A 336 19.37 13.79 21.26
CA ILE A 336 19.10 13.19 19.95
C ILE A 336 18.13 12.02 20.12
N VAL A 337 17.17 11.93 19.20
CA VAL A 337 16.31 10.76 19.03
C VAL A 337 16.52 10.24 17.61
N THR A 338 17.01 9.01 17.49
CA THR A 338 17.27 8.40 16.18
C THR A 338 16.12 7.53 15.71
N SER A 339 15.88 7.52 14.40
CA SER A 339 14.95 6.61 13.74
C SER A 339 15.48 6.22 12.36
N SER A 340 15.13 5.03 11.89
CA SER A 340 15.61 4.52 10.61
C SER A 340 14.50 3.86 9.82
N LYS A 341 14.55 3.97 8.50
CA LYS A 341 13.63 3.32 7.57
C LYS A 341 14.42 2.67 6.46
N PHE A 342 14.20 1.38 6.28
CA PHE A 342 14.77 0.57 5.20
C PHE A 342 13.63 0.03 4.37
N ARG A 343 13.58 0.39 3.09
CA ARG A 343 12.52 -0.05 2.17
C ARG A 343 13.14 -0.78 0.99
N ALA A 344 13.14 -2.11 1.08
CA ALA A 344 13.51 -2.96 -0.04
C ALA A 344 12.34 -3.12 -1.01
N VAL A 345 12.57 -2.84 -2.28
CA VAL A 345 11.56 -2.85 -3.35
C VAL A 345 12.15 -3.40 -4.66
N LYS A 346 11.34 -4.16 -5.40
CA LYS A 346 11.66 -4.61 -6.75
C LYS A 346 11.06 -3.64 -7.77
N LEU A 347 11.83 -2.62 -8.17
CA LEU A 347 11.36 -1.62 -9.15
C LEU A 347 11.34 -2.18 -10.58
N ILE A 348 12.37 -2.95 -10.96
CA ILE A 348 12.49 -3.55 -12.29
C ILE A 348 11.87 -4.94 -12.25
N ARG A 349 10.66 -5.09 -12.80
CA ARG A 349 9.86 -6.31 -12.64
C ARG A 349 10.11 -7.40 -13.67
N TYR A 350 10.22 -7.08 -14.96
CA TYR A 350 10.17 -8.07 -16.05
C TYR A 350 11.56 -8.40 -16.60
N VAL A 351 12.38 -9.07 -15.78
CA VAL A 351 13.75 -9.46 -16.18
C VAL A 351 13.85 -10.96 -16.40
N ASN A 352 13.41 -11.74 -15.42
CA ASN A 352 13.57 -13.19 -15.45
C ASN A 352 12.38 -13.89 -16.13
N VAL A 353 12.59 -15.11 -16.61
CA VAL A 353 11.51 -15.96 -17.19
C VAL A 353 10.36 -16.14 -16.19
N PHE A 354 10.69 -16.31 -14.90
CA PHE A 354 9.68 -16.39 -13.83
C PHE A 354 8.83 -15.11 -13.72
N ASP A 355 9.40 -13.94 -14.00
CA ASP A 355 8.67 -12.67 -13.94
C ASP A 355 7.61 -12.57 -15.06
N TYR A 356 7.89 -13.14 -16.24
CA TYR A 356 6.92 -13.26 -17.33
C TYR A 356 5.80 -14.27 -17.02
N PHE A 357 6.13 -15.33 -16.27
CA PHE A 357 5.10 -16.24 -15.74
C PHE A 357 4.19 -15.51 -14.74
N VAL A 358 4.75 -14.72 -13.82
CA VAL A 358 3.97 -13.89 -12.89
C VAL A 358 3.09 -12.88 -13.64
N LEU A 359 3.59 -12.26 -14.70
CA LEU A 359 2.79 -11.38 -15.58
C LEU A 359 1.59 -12.12 -16.18
N SER A 360 1.78 -13.36 -16.61
CA SER A 360 0.68 -14.19 -17.13
C SER A 360 -0.36 -14.47 -16.04
N CYS A 361 0.07 -14.74 -14.81
CA CYS A 361 -0.81 -14.87 -13.65
C CYS A 361 -1.53 -13.57 -13.30
N GLU A 362 -0.91 -12.39 -13.46
CA GLU A 362 -1.57 -11.09 -13.26
C GLU A 362 -2.70 -10.86 -14.26
N VAL A 363 -2.50 -11.22 -15.54
CA VAL A 363 -3.55 -11.14 -16.56
C VAL A 363 -4.69 -12.11 -16.26
N LEU A 364 -4.39 -13.33 -15.80
CA LEU A 364 -5.41 -14.28 -15.36
C LEU A 364 -6.18 -13.77 -14.13
N LEU A 365 -5.49 -13.16 -13.17
CA LEU A 365 -6.11 -12.55 -11.99
C LEU A 365 -7.11 -11.46 -12.38
N LEU A 366 -6.77 -10.61 -13.35
CA LEU A 366 -7.66 -9.60 -13.91
C LEU A 366 -8.96 -10.23 -14.47
N LEU A 367 -8.85 -11.34 -15.20
CA LEU A 367 -10.03 -12.04 -15.72
C LEU A 367 -10.91 -12.60 -14.59
N PHE A 368 -10.32 -13.14 -13.53
CA PHE A 368 -11.07 -13.60 -12.36
C PHE A 368 -11.77 -12.46 -11.62
N VAL A 369 -11.12 -11.30 -11.46
CA VAL A 369 -11.74 -10.12 -10.83
C VAL A 369 -12.96 -9.67 -11.63
N VAL A 370 -12.87 -9.65 -12.96
CA VAL A 370 -14.01 -9.33 -13.84
C VAL A 370 -15.12 -10.37 -13.70
N TYR A 371 -14.78 -11.66 -13.65
CA TYR A 371 -15.75 -12.74 -13.43
C TYR A 371 -16.52 -12.56 -12.12
N TYR A 372 -15.82 -12.38 -10.98
CA TYR A 372 -16.47 -12.15 -9.68
C TYR A 372 -17.25 -10.85 -9.64
N THR A 373 -16.81 -9.81 -10.35
CA THR A 373 -17.55 -8.54 -10.42
C THR A 373 -18.92 -8.74 -11.09
N ILE A 374 -18.99 -9.50 -12.19
CA ILE A 374 -20.26 -9.81 -12.84
C ILE A 374 -21.13 -10.68 -11.92
N GLU A 375 -20.55 -11.67 -11.27
CA GLU A 375 -21.24 -12.53 -10.30
C GLU A 375 -21.89 -11.71 -9.17
N GLU A 376 -21.12 -10.84 -8.50
CA GLU A 376 -21.62 -10.00 -7.41
C GLU A 376 -22.68 -8.99 -7.87
N ILE A 377 -22.55 -8.44 -9.09
CA ILE A 377 -23.59 -7.55 -9.64
C ILE A 377 -24.92 -8.31 -9.81
N LEU A 378 -24.89 -9.57 -10.27
CA LEU A 378 -26.10 -10.38 -10.41
C LEU A 378 -26.74 -10.70 -9.04
N GLU A 379 -25.92 -10.97 -8.02
CA GLU A 379 -26.40 -11.17 -6.64
C GLU A 379 -27.02 -9.89 -6.05
N ILE A 380 -26.36 -8.74 -6.23
CA ILE A 380 -26.87 -7.44 -5.76
C ILE A 380 -28.20 -7.10 -6.45
N VAL A 381 -28.33 -7.36 -7.74
CA VAL A 381 -29.58 -7.08 -8.48
C VAL A 381 -30.73 -7.99 -8.02
N SER A 382 -30.45 -9.25 -7.70
CA SER A 382 -31.47 -10.21 -7.28
C SER A 382 -31.90 -10.04 -5.81
N VAL A 383 -30.95 -9.81 -4.90
CA VAL A 383 -31.19 -9.73 -3.44
C VAL A 383 -31.40 -8.29 -2.95
N LYS A 384 -30.95 -7.28 -3.72
CA LYS A 384 -31.08 -5.84 -3.45
C LYS A 384 -30.50 -5.46 -2.08
N TYR A 385 -31.26 -4.76 -1.25
CA TYR A 385 -30.81 -4.25 0.05
C TYR A 385 -30.48 -5.34 1.08
N ALA A 386 -31.08 -6.53 0.97
CA ALA A 386 -30.80 -7.61 1.90
C ALA A 386 -29.36 -8.14 1.78
N TYR A 387 -28.69 -7.89 0.64
CA TYR A 387 -27.31 -8.28 0.40
C TYR A 387 -26.34 -7.61 1.38
N PHE A 388 -26.48 -6.29 1.60
CA PHE A 388 -25.60 -5.50 2.47
C PHE A 388 -25.74 -5.81 3.96
N LYS A 389 -26.78 -6.57 4.36
CA LYS A 389 -26.95 -7.00 5.75
C LYS A 389 -26.06 -8.21 6.09
N SER A 390 -25.60 -8.96 5.08
CA SER A 390 -24.72 -10.11 5.27
C SER A 390 -23.26 -9.66 5.35
N VAL A 391 -22.60 -9.95 6.48
CA VAL A 391 -21.18 -9.60 6.71
C VAL A 391 -20.27 -10.26 5.67
N MET A 392 -20.55 -11.50 5.28
CA MET A 392 -19.75 -12.25 4.30
C MET A 392 -19.85 -11.62 2.90
N ASN A 393 -21.05 -11.20 2.50
CA ASN A 393 -21.26 -10.52 1.22
C ASN A 393 -20.58 -9.14 1.18
N CYS A 394 -20.58 -8.41 2.30
CA CYS A 394 -19.83 -7.15 2.41
C CYS A 394 -18.32 -7.37 2.25
N MET A 395 -17.79 -8.45 2.84
CA MET A 395 -16.38 -8.84 2.66
C MET A 395 -16.04 -9.15 1.19
N ASP A 396 -16.95 -9.82 0.46
CA ASP A 396 -16.77 -10.10 -0.98
C ASP A 396 -16.62 -8.81 -1.78
N LEU A 397 -17.48 -7.83 -1.53
CA LEU A 397 -17.41 -6.51 -2.16
C LEU A 397 -16.10 -5.77 -1.83
N ILE A 398 -15.65 -5.82 -0.58
CA ILE A 398 -14.39 -5.19 -0.15
C ILE A 398 -13.20 -5.81 -0.89
N VAL A 399 -13.14 -7.14 -1.01
CA VAL A 399 -12.04 -7.82 -1.72
C VAL A 399 -12.00 -7.40 -3.20
N ILE A 400 -13.16 -7.29 -3.86
CA ILE A 400 -13.24 -6.83 -5.25
C ILE A 400 -12.76 -5.38 -5.38
N ILE A 401 -13.24 -4.47 -4.53
CA ILE A 401 -12.82 -3.06 -4.55
C ILE A 401 -11.30 -2.96 -4.36
N LEU A 402 -10.74 -3.64 -3.35
CA LEU A 402 -9.30 -3.65 -3.12
C LEU A 402 -8.51 -4.23 -4.30
N SER A 403 -9.04 -5.27 -4.96
CA SER A 403 -8.39 -5.86 -6.14
C SER A 403 -8.32 -4.88 -7.33
N TYR A 404 -9.38 -4.09 -7.57
CA TYR A 404 -9.37 -3.04 -8.58
C TYR A 404 -8.37 -1.92 -8.24
N VAL A 405 -8.33 -1.49 -6.98
CA VAL A 405 -7.36 -0.48 -6.52
C VAL A 405 -5.92 -0.98 -6.73
N CYS A 406 -5.63 -2.22 -6.36
CA CYS A 406 -4.31 -2.85 -6.61
C CYS A 406 -3.97 -2.86 -8.11
N MET A 407 -4.93 -3.23 -8.96
CA MET A 407 -4.71 -3.31 -10.40
C MET A 407 -4.44 -1.94 -11.03
N SER A 408 -5.26 -0.94 -10.70
CA SER A 408 -5.05 0.44 -11.15
C SER A 408 -3.69 0.97 -10.70
N PHE A 409 -3.31 0.70 -9.47
CA PHE A 409 -2.00 1.10 -8.94
C PHE A 409 -0.84 0.41 -9.67
N ASN A 410 -0.94 -0.89 -9.96
CA ASN A 410 0.10 -1.64 -10.68
C ASN A 410 0.34 -1.03 -12.09
N ILE A 411 -0.74 -0.71 -12.81
CA ILE A 411 -0.66 -0.06 -14.13
C ILE A 411 -0.02 1.32 -14.02
N TYR A 412 -0.49 2.17 -13.10
CA TYR A 412 0.05 3.51 -12.88
C TYR A 412 1.54 3.47 -12.52
N ARG A 413 1.91 2.57 -11.60
CA ARG A 413 3.30 2.36 -11.18
C ARG A 413 4.18 1.97 -12.36
N GLN A 414 3.76 1.05 -13.22
CA GLN A 414 4.57 0.59 -14.34
C GLN A 414 4.95 1.74 -15.29
N VAL A 415 4.01 2.66 -15.53
CA VAL A 415 4.25 3.85 -16.37
C VAL A 415 5.22 4.82 -15.67
N GLN A 416 5.00 5.11 -14.38
CA GLN A 416 5.81 6.06 -13.62
C GLN A 416 7.24 5.57 -13.39
N VAL A 417 7.41 4.30 -13.02
CA VAL A 417 8.72 3.71 -12.72
C VAL A 417 9.60 3.70 -13.95
N ASN A 418 9.07 3.34 -15.12
CA ASN A 418 9.85 3.37 -16.37
C ASN A 418 10.32 4.79 -16.70
N SER A 419 9.42 5.78 -16.64
CA SER A 419 9.79 7.17 -16.92
C SER A 419 10.80 7.75 -15.92
N LEU A 420 10.66 7.44 -14.64
CA LEU A 420 11.53 7.98 -13.59
C LEU A 420 12.87 7.24 -13.54
N LEU A 421 12.91 5.92 -13.68
CA LEU A 421 14.18 5.19 -13.75
C LEU A 421 15.02 5.65 -14.94
N ASP A 422 14.42 5.81 -16.13
CA ASP A 422 15.15 6.28 -17.29
C ASP A 422 15.74 7.69 -17.04
N GLN A 423 14.97 8.59 -16.42
CA GLN A 423 15.48 9.92 -16.08
C GLN A 423 16.60 9.87 -15.03
N LEU A 424 16.44 9.09 -13.96
CA LEU A 424 17.40 9.03 -12.86
C LEU A 424 18.68 8.29 -13.24
N LEU A 425 18.61 7.31 -14.15
CA LEU A 425 19.78 6.58 -14.64
C LEU A 425 20.51 7.33 -15.76
N VAL A 426 19.81 8.12 -16.59
CA VAL A 426 20.40 8.86 -17.71
C VAL A 426 20.91 10.25 -17.30
N LYS A 427 20.26 10.95 -16.35
CA LYS A 427 20.66 12.31 -15.92
C LYS A 427 21.71 12.32 -14.79
N GLN A 428 22.89 11.75 -15.03
CA GLN A 428 24.10 11.94 -14.21
C GLN A 428 24.16 11.07 -12.93
N THR A 429 25.07 10.10 -12.93
CA THR A 429 25.43 9.23 -11.79
C THR A 429 25.90 9.97 -10.52
N ARG A 430 26.16 11.28 -10.59
CA ARG A 430 26.69 12.10 -9.48
C ARG A 430 25.65 12.97 -8.78
N GLN A 431 24.42 13.06 -9.28
CA GLN A 431 23.37 13.84 -8.62
C GLN A 431 22.48 12.95 -7.74
N PHE A 432 22.00 13.50 -6.62
CA PHE A 432 21.02 12.80 -5.78
C PHE A 432 19.74 12.50 -6.57
N SER A 433 19.32 11.24 -6.51
CA SER A 433 18.11 10.75 -7.15
C SER A 433 17.07 10.43 -6.08
N ASP A 434 15.96 11.17 -6.05
CA ASP A 434 14.92 10.95 -5.03
C ASP A 434 14.05 9.73 -5.35
N PHE A 435 14.46 8.56 -4.85
CA PHE A 435 13.67 7.32 -4.90
C PHE A 435 12.64 7.20 -3.77
N THR A 436 12.57 8.17 -2.85
CA THR A 436 11.75 8.08 -1.64
C THR A 436 10.27 7.95 -1.98
N PHE A 437 9.79 8.77 -2.93
CA PHE A 437 8.40 8.75 -3.38
C PHE A 437 8.00 7.39 -3.96
N LEU A 438 8.82 6.85 -4.87
CA LEU A 438 8.58 5.55 -5.51
C LEU A 438 8.58 4.42 -4.48
N CYS A 439 9.56 4.39 -3.59
CA CYS A 439 9.68 3.35 -2.57
C CYS A 439 8.53 3.41 -1.55
N TYR A 440 8.08 4.62 -1.17
CA TYR A 440 6.94 4.78 -0.28
C TYR A 440 5.65 4.24 -0.88
N TRP A 441 5.33 4.61 -2.11
CA TRP A 441 4.13 4.15 -2.79
C TRP A 441 4.17 2.64 -3.04
N GLN A 442 5.34 2.09 -3.39
CA GLN A 442 5.52 0.63 -3.49
C GLN A 442 5.30 -0.08 -2.15
N TYR A 443 5.76 0.52 -1.04
CA TYR A 443 5.53 -0.02 0.30
C TYR A 443 4.03 -0.01 0.66
N GLN A 444 3.30 1.07 0.35
CA GLN A 444 1.85 1.12 0.55
C GLN A 444 1.10 0.09 -0.29
N PHE A 445 1.52 -0.14 -1.53
CA PHE A 445 0.97 -1.20 -2.36
C PHE A 445 1.20 -2.59 -1.76
N ASN A 446 2.39 -2.85 -1.19
CA ASN A 446 2.65 -4.12 -0.51
C ASN A 446 1.72 -4.31 0.72
N ASN A 447 1.40 -3.25 1.46
CA ASN A 447 0.45 -3.30 2.56
C ASN A 447 -0.99 -3.57 2.07
N LEU A 448 -1.38 -2.91 0.97
CA LEU A 448 -2.68 -3.09 0.34
C LEU A 448 -2.87 -4.53 -0.14
N ILE A 449 -1.90 -5.08 -0.87
CA ILE A 449 -1.99 -6.43 -1.41
C ILE A 449 -1.94 -7.50 -0.30
N SER A 450 -1.19 -7.25 0.78
CA SER A 450 -1.18 -8.09 1.99
C SER A 450 -2.56 -8.14 2.66
N THR A 451 -3.23 -7.00 2.74
CA THR A 451 -4.60 -6.92 3.27
C THR A 451 -5.58 -7.67 2.37
N THR A 452 -5.46 -7.52 1.04
CA THR A 452 -6.31 -8.22 0.07
C THR A 452 -6.16 -9.74 0.15
N ILE A 453 -4.93 -10.27 0.21
CA ILE A 453 -4.72 -11.71 0.33
C ILE A 453 -5.23 -12.25 1.67
N PHE A 454 -5.07 -11.50 2.77
CA PHE A 454 -5.61 -11.89 4.08
C PHE A 454 -7.14 -12.02 4.06
N LEU A 455 -7.84 -11.03 3.51
CA LEU A 455 -9.30 -11.07 3.37
C LEU A 455 -9.76 -12.19 2.41
N ALA A 456 -9.00 -12.46 1.34
CA ALA A 456 -9.26 -13.58 0.45
C ALA A 456 -9.13 -14.94 1.17
N TRP A 457 -8.11 -15.13 2.02
CA TRP A 457 -8.02 -16.36 2.82
C TRP A 457 -9.20 -16.53 3.79
N ILE A 458 -9.68 -15.44 4.40
CA ILE A 458 -10.88 -15.49 5.27
C ILE A 458 -12.13 -15.87 4.47
N LYS A 459 -12.27 -15.42 3.22
CA LYS A 459 -13.41 -15.74 2.35
C LYS A 459 -13.60 -17.25 2.12
N ILE A 460 -12.55 -18.07 2.27
CA ILE A 460 -12.67 -19.55 2.19
C ILE A 460 -13.70 -20.08 3.19
N PHE A 461 -13.85 -19.46 4.36
CA PHE A 461 -14.82 -19.89 5.38
C PHE A 461 -16.27 -19.85 4.87
N LYS A 462 -16.59 -18.98 3.89
CA LYS A 462 -17.90 -18.95 3.22
C LYS A 462 -18.23 -20.31 2.58
N TYR A 463 -17.25 -20.93 1.93
CA TYR A 463 -17.40 -22.19 1.19
C TYR A 463 -17.26 -23.45 2.07
N ILE A 464 -16.48 -23.38 3.17
CA ILE A 464 -16.31 -24.48 4.14
C ILE A 464 -17.62 -24.74 4.94
N SER A 465 -18.55 -23.78 4.95
CA SER A 465 -19.88 -23.92 5.56
C SER A 465 -20.73 -25.07 4.99
N PHE A 466 -20.28 -25.74 3.92
CA PHE A 466 -20.89 -26.97 3.43
C PHE A 466 -21.04 -28.06 4.51
N ASN A 467 -20.13 -28.11 5.50
CA ASN A 467 -20.28 -29.01 6.63
C ASN A 467 -21.27 -28.43 7.67
N LYS A 468 -22.27 -29.24 8.08
CA LYS A 468 -23.26 -28.87 9.10
C LYS A 468 -22.61 -28.41 10.41
N THR A 469 -21.50 -29.03 10.82
CA THR A 469 -20.78 -28.64 12.05
C THR A 469 -20.15 -27.25 11.94
N MET A 470 -19.63 -26.88 10.77
CA MET A 470 -19.02 -25.57 10.53
C MET A 470 -20.06 -24.45 10.41
N THR A 471 -21.21 -24.73 9.79
CA THR A 471 -22.35 -23.78 9.80
C THR A 471 -22.78 -23.47 11.24
N GLN A 472 -22.90 -24.50 12.10
CA GLN A 472 -23.27 -24.32 13.50
C GLN A 472 -22.27 -23.44 14.26
N LEU A 473 -20.96 -23.60 14.01
CA LEU A 473 -19.92 -22.73 14.60
C LEU A 473 -20.01 -21.28 14.12
N SER A 474 -20.31 -21.05 12.83
CA SER A 474 -20.48 -19.69 12.30
C SER A 474 -21.72 -19.01 12.87
N GLU A 475 -22.82 -19.75 13.06
CA GLU A 475 -24.04 -19.25 13.69
C GLU A 475 -23.85 -18.91 15.17
N THR A 476 -23.11 -19.73 15.93
CA THR A 476 -22.82 -19.43 17.34
C THR A 476 -21.95 -18.18 17.45
N LEU A 477 -20.93 -18.04 16.60
CA LEU A 477 -20.08 -16.83 16.54
C LEU A 477 -20.90 -15.57 16.21
N THR A 478 -21.80 -15.65 15.23
CA THR A 478 -22.63 -14.52 14.83
C THR A 478 -23.63 -14.13 15.92
N LYS A 479 -24.18 -15.12 16.65
CA LYS A 479 -25.10 -14.87 17.77
C LYS A 479 -24.38 -14.25 18.97
N CYS A 480 -23.18 -14.72 19.33
CA CYS A 480 -22.44 -14.17 20.46
C CYS A 480 -21.72 -12.84 20.15
N ALA A 481 -21.50 -12.50 18.87
CA ALA A 481 -20.84 -11.26 18.47
C ALA A 481 -21.49 -10.00 19.06
N LYS A 482 -22.82 -9.98 19.22
CA LYS A 482 -23.53 -8.85 19.85
C LYS A 482 -23.16 -8.68 21.32
N ASP A 483 -23.08 -9.77 22.07
CA ASP A 483 -22.72 -9.76 23.49
C ASP A 483 -21.23 -9.44 23.68
N ILE A 484 -20.37 -10.03 22.84
CA ILE A 484 -18.93 -9.73 22.80
C ILE A 484 -18.70 -8.25 22.49
N SER A 485 -19.45 -7.67 21.55
CA SER A 485 -19.33 -6.24 21.22
C SER A 485 -19.69 -5.35 22.42
N GLY A 486 -20.70 -5.71 23.21
CA GLY A 486 -21.05 -5.01 24.44
C GLY A 486 -19.95 -5.09 25.51
N PHE A 487 -19.40 -6.29 25.72
CA PHE A 487 -18.27 -6.48 26.64
C PHE A 487 -17.01 -5.75 26.17
N ALA A 488 -16.70 -5.79 24.87
CA ALA A 488 -15.56 -5.12 24.28
C ALA A 488 -15.62 -3.61 24.50
N LEU A 489 -16.81 -2.99 24.42
CA LEU A 489 -16.98 -1.58 24.74
C LEU A 489 -16.60 -1.27 26.19
N MET A 490 -17.07 -2.08 27.16
CA MET A 490 -16.70 -1.90 28.57
C MET A 490 -15.19 -2.08 28.78
N PHE A 491 -14.61 -3.10 28.15
CA PHE A 491 -13.17 -3.34 28.19
C PHE A 491 -12.39 -2.14 27.64
N PHE A 492 -12.77 -1.61 26.47
CA PHE A 492 -12.09 -0.46 25.87
C PHE A 492 -12.23 0.80 26.70
N ILE A 493 -13.39 1.04 27.35
CA ILE A 493 -13.55 2.17 28.27
C ILE A 493 -12.54 2.08 29.43
N ILE A 494 -12.44 0.92 30.06
CA ILE A 494 -11.49 0.72 31.17
C ILE A 494 -10.05 0.79 30.66
N PHE A 495 -9.76 0.16 29.52
CA PHE A 495 -8.43 0.14 28.92
C PHE A 495 -7.96 1.55 28.57
N PHE A 496 -8.78 2.36 27.90
CA PHE A 496 -8.48 3.76 27.59
C PHE A 496 -8.53 4.69 28.80
N ALA A 497 -9.10 4.27 29.93
CA ALA A 497 -9.00 5.02 31.17
C ALA A 497 -7.61 4.85 31.84
N PHE A 498 -6.94 3.71 31.60
CA PHE A 498 -5.59 3.44 32.11
C PHE A 498 -4.46 3.77 31.12
N ALA A 499 -4.71 3.59 29.82
CA ALA A 499 -3.78 3.95 28.74
C ALA A 499 -3.73 5.46 28.54
#